data_AF-A0A345H1K0-F1
#
_entry.id   AF-A0A345H1K0-F1
#
_cell.length_a   1.000
_cell.length_b   1.000
_cell.length_c   1.000
_cell.angle_alpha   90.00
_cell.angle_beta   90.00
_cell.angle_gamma   90.00
#
_symmetry.space_group_name_H-M   'P 1'
#
loop_
_entity.id
_entity.type
_entity.pdbx_description
1 polymer ?
#
loop_
_entity_poly.entity_id
_entity_poly.type
_entity_poly.pdbx_seq_one_letter_code
_entity_poly.pdbx_strand_id
1 'polypeptide(L)'
;MSSNNLEKAAKVFDNVDVDTIWVNQHGEFFTNRSLAVNSEKDPKKVMPITRAEATKAAAKSVAKKLVIVTVDGAKLTFADLKQGDTPKEGDKAKVGNKNAQGEFKISEELSYTFDKSVLTTITKAK
;
A
#
# COMPACT_ATOMS: atom_id res chain seq x y z
N MET A 1 8.86 -16.72 2.76
CA MET A 1 8.50 -15.64 3.69
C MET A 1 7.10 -15.17 3.38
N SER A 2 6.22 -15.08 4.37
CA SER A 2 4.94 -14.38 4.19
C SER A 2 5.24 -12.88 4.13
N SER A 3 4.83 -12.18 3.06
CA SER A 3 5.05 -10.73 2.87
C SER A 3 4.64 -9.89 4.09
N ASN A 4 3.69 -10.42 4.88
CA ASN A 4 3.20 -9.86 6.13
C ASN A 4 4.29 -9.65 7.22
N ASN A 5 5.29 -10.52 7.34
CA ASN A 5 6.30 -10.38 8.40
C ASN A 5 7.30 -9.25 8.11
N LEU A 6 7.62 -9.00 6.84
CA LEU A 6 8.49 -7.87 6.44
C LEU A 6 7.79 -6.52 6.66
N GLU A 7 6.48 -6.45 6.40
CA GLU A 7 5.69 -5.23 6.64
C GLU A 7 5.54 -4.94 8.14
N LYS A 8 5.28 -5.98 8.95
CA LYS A 8 5.24 -5.84 10.41
C LYS A 8 6.60 -5.47 11.00
N ALA A 9 7.70 -6.00 10.45
CA ALA A 9 9.05 -5.67 10.87
C ALA A 9 9.35 -4.17 10.76
N ALA A 10 8.83 -3.48 9.74
CA ALA A 10 9.04 -2.04 9.59
C ALA A 10 8.51 -1.26 10.81
N LYS A 11 7.33 -1.62 11.31
CA LYS A 11 6.75 -1.03 12.54
C LYS A 11 7.54 -1.37 13.79
N VAL A 12 8.16 -2.56 13.84
CA VAL A 12 9.02 -2.94 14.96
C VAL A 12 10.25 -2.03 14.98
N PHE A 13 10.90 -1.80 13.82
CA PHE A 13 12.05 -0.91 13.71
C PHE A 13 11.78 0.56 14.07
N ASP A 14 10.53 1.03 13.97
CA ASP A 14 10.14 2.36 14.46
C ASP A 14 10.27 2.48 16.00
N ASN A 15 10.27 1.35 16.71
CA ASN A 15 10.29 1.29 18.18
C ASN A 15 11.61 0.75 18.75
N VAL A 16 12.52 0.27 17.89
CA VAL A 16 13.80 -0.32 18.32
C VAL A 16 14.96 0.22 17.49
N ASP A 17 16.04 0.58 18.17
CA ASP A 17 17.24 1.04 17.49
C ASP A 17 18.25 -0.09 17.27
N VAL A 18 17.88 -1.00 16.36
CA VAL A 18 18.75 -2.08 15.87
C VAL A 18 18.61 -2.19 14.35
N ASP A 19 19.67 -2.66 13.70
CA ASP A 19 19.66 -2.85 12.24
C ASP A 19 19.05 -4.18 11.79
N THR A 20 19.01 -5.16 12.69
CA THR A 20 18.50 -6.51 12.43
C THR A 20 17.63 -6.98 13.58
N ILE A 21 16.47 -7.52 13.25
CA ILE A 21 15.62 -8.30 14.15
C ILE A 21 15.50 -9.71 13.62
N TRP A 22 15.11 -10.65 14.49
CA TRP A 22 14.86 -12.03 14.12
C TRP A 22 13.38 -12.32 14.26
N VAL A 23 12.83 -13.08 13.31
CA VAL A 23 11.45 -13.55 13.34
C VAL A 23 11.43 -15.07 13.38
N ASN A 24 10.59 -15.64 14.24
CA ASN A 24 10.39 -17.09 14.30
C ASN A 24 9.23 -17.53 13.37
N GLN A 25 8.93 -18.83 13.29
CA GLN A 25 7.83 -19.32 12.43
C GLN A 25 6.45 -18.90 12.93
N HIS A 26 6.32 -18.57 14.21
CA HIS A 26 5.10 -18.05 14.83
C HIS A 26 4.86 -16.57 14.52
N GLY A 27 5.84 -15.87 13.95
CA GLY A 27 5.75 -14.46 13.60
C GLY A 27 6.07 -13.52 14.76
N GLU A 28 6.73 -14.02 15.80
CA GLU A 28 7.24 -13.21 16.92
C GLU A 28 8.58 -12.59 16.56
N PHE A 29 8.80 -11.34 16.98
CA PHE A 29 9.99 -10.57 16.68
C PHE A 29 10.90 -10.44 17.90
N PHE A 30 12.19 -10.57 17.66
CA PHE A 30 13.22 -10.51 18.69
C PHE A 30 14.35 -9.59 18.25
N THR A 31 14.88 -8.78 19.17
CA THR A 31 16.08 -7.96 18.96
C THR A 31 17.37 -8.71 19.29
N ASN A 32 17.27 -9.98 19.71
CA ASN A 32 18.41 -10.84 20.05
C ASN A 32 18.24 -12.23 19.41
N ARG A 33 19.26 -12.67 18.68
CA ARG A 33 19.28 -13.96 17.98
C ARG A 33 19.12 -15.16 18.92
N SER A 34 19.78 -15.15 20.07
CA SER A 34 19.76 -16.27 21.01
C SER A 34 18.37 -16.47 21.61
N LEU A 35 17.66 -15.37 21.92
CA LEU A 35 16.27 -15.43 22.37
C LEU A 35 15.35 -15.99 21.28
N ALA A 36 15.54 -15.54 20.03
CA ALA A 36 14.77 -16.05 18.90
C ALA A 36 15.00 -17.55 18.67
N VAL A 37 16.26 -18.00 18.71
CA VAL A 37 16.61 -19.42 18.57
C VAL A 37 16.04 -20.26 19.70
N ASN A 38 16.09 -19.77 20.94
CA ASN A 38 15.53 -20.48 22.09
C ASN A 38 14.00 -20.51 22.09
N SER A 39 13.33 -19.63 21.33
CA SER A 39 11.87 -19.68 21.14
C SER A 39 11.42 -20.83 20.22
N GLU A 40 12.36 -21.48 19.52
CA GLU A 40 12.06 -22.48 18.51
C GLU A 40 12.73 -23.83 18.81
N LYS A 41 12.05 -24.91 18.43
CA LYS A 41 12.65 -26.26 18.46
C LYS A 41 13.66 -26.46 17.34
N ASP A 42 13.49 -25.75 16.22
CA ASP A 42 14.39 -25.79 15.07
C ASP A 42 14.96 -24.38 14.80
N PRO A 43 16.26 -24.15 15.05
CA PRO A 43 16.90 -22.84 14.85
C PRO A 43 16.84 -22.35 13.41
N LYS A 44 16.68 -23.24 12.42
CA LYS A 44 16.59 -22.86 10.99
C LYS A 44 15.30 -22.12 10.65
N LYS A 45 14.31 -22.17 11.55
CA LYS A 45 13.03 -21.46 11.38
C LYS A 45 13.08 -20.02 11.86
N VAL A 46 14.20 -19.61 12.46
CA VAL A 46 14.47 -18.22 12.81
C VAL A 46 15.14 -17.55 11.63
N MET A 47 14.53 -16.47 11.15
CA MET A 47 15.05 -15.70 10.02
C MET A 47 15.45 -14.29 10.47
N PRO A 48 16.63 -13.79 10.06
CA PRO A 48 16.95 -12.38 10.22
C PRO A 48 16.11 -11.54 9.25
N ILE A 49 15.70 -10.36 9.70
CA ILE A 49 15.12 -9.30 8.88
C ILE A 49 15.93 -8.04 9.15
N THR A 50 16.47 -7.43 8.11
CA THR A 50 17.16 -6.14 8.24
C THR A 50 16.20 -4.97 8.13
N ARG A 51 16.57 -3.83 8.71
CA ARG A 51 15.82 -2.56 8.59
C ARG A 51 15.64 -2.18 7.12
N ALA A 52 16.68 -2.33 6.29
CA ALA A 52 16.62 -2.04 4.86
C ALA A 52 15.58 -2.91 4.11
N GLU A 53 15.54 -4.22 4.40
CA GLU A 53 14.56 -5.13 3.80
C GLU A 53 13.13 -4.79 4.23
N ALA A 54 12.92 -4.48 5.51
CA ALA A 54 11.64 -4.09 6.06
C ALA A 54 11.14 -2.76 5.46
N THR A 55 12.01 -1.74 5.37
CA THR A 55 11.68 -0.44 4.76
C THR A 55 11.38 -0.59 3.26
N LYS A 56 12.14 -1.42 2.54
CA LYS A 56 11.87 -1.71 1.12
C LYS A 56 10.54 -2.43 0.92
N ALA A 57 10.21 -3.38 1.80
CA ALA A 57 8.92 -4.08 1.78
C ALA A 57 7.76 -3.13 2.12
N ALA A 58 7.92 -2.28 3.13
CA ALA A 58 6.95 -1.24 3.47
C ALA A 58 6.75 -0.25 2.31
N ALA A 59 7.82 0.27 1.70
CA ALA A 59 7.73 1.14 0.54
C ALA A 59 7.03 0.46 -0.66
N LYS A 60 7.24 -0.84 -0.86
CA LYS A 60 6.57 -1.63 -1.90
C LYS A 60 5.09 -1.91 -1.57
N SER A 61 4.75 -2.05 -0.29
CA SER A 61 3.37 -2.23 0.21
C SER A 61 2.56 -0.93 0.23
N VAL A 62 3.23 0.22 0.32
CA VAL A 62 2.62 1.56 0.41
C VAL A 62 2.31 2.19 -0.95
N ALA A 63 2.61 1.53 -2.08
CA ALA A 63 2.03 1.90 -3.38
C ALA A 63 0.54 1.52 -3.45
N LYS A 64 -0.27 1.99 -2.49
CA LYS A 64 -1.72 1.91 -2.53
C LYS A 64 -2.17 2.65 -3.79
N LYS A 65 -2.92 1.96 -4.64
CA LYS A 65 -3.55 2.59 -5.80
C LYS A 65 -4.35 3.80 -5.35
N LEU A 66 -4.32 4.87 -6.14
CA LEU A 66 -5.16 6.02 -5.88
C LEU A 66 -6.62 5.57 -5.98
N VAL A 67 -7.36 5.74 -4.88
CA VAL A 67 -8.80 5.53 -4.82
C VAL A 67 -9.44 6.83 -4.41
N ILE A 68 -10.34 7.34 -5.25
CA ILE A 68 -11.12 8.54 -4.98
C ILE A 68 -12.57 8.12 -4.73
N VAL A 69 -13.12 8.55 -3.60
CA VAL A 69 -14.55 8.39 -3.30
C VAL A 69 -15.25 9.64 -3.81
N THR A 70 -16.21 9.45 -4.70
CA THR A 70 -17.01 10.52 -5.31
C THR A 70 -18.12 10.96 -4.35
N VAL A 71 -18.76 12.09 -4.64
CA VAL A 71 -19.85 12.66 -3.81
C VAL A 71 -21.05 11.70 -3.70
N ASP A 72 -21.34 10.95 -4.76
CA ASP A 72 -22.38 9.91 -4.80
C ASP A 72 -21.92 8.57 -4.18
N GLY A 73 -20.70 8.51 -3.63
CA GLY A 73 -20.16 7.34 -2.92
C GLY A 73 -19.51 6.28 -3.80
N ALA A 74 -19.42 6.50 -5.12
CA ALA A 74 -18.68 5.61 -6.00
C ALA A 74 -17.17 5.67 -5.72
N LYS A 75 -16.47 4.55 -5.93
CA LYS A 75 -15.02 4.43 -5.70
C LYS A 75 -14.29 4.30 -7.02
N LEU A 76 -13.67 5.38 -7.47
CA LEU A 76 -12.78 5.41 -8.63
C LEU A 76 -11.41 4.88 -8.21
N THR A 77 -11.02 3.73 -8.74
CA THR A 77 -9.69 3.13 -8.53
C THR A 77 -8.86 3.32 -9.79
N PHE A 78 -7.79 4.11 -9.69
CA PHE A 78 -6.89 4.37 -10.81
C PHE A 78 -5.92 3.20 -11.02
N ALA A 79 -5.64 2.89 -12.29
CA ALA A 79 -4.83 1.73 -12.67
C ALA A 79 -3.35 1.93 -12.33
N ASP A 80 -2.83 3.11 -12.67
CA ASP A 80 -1.39 3.41 -12.68
C ASP A 80 -1.00 4.50 -11.67
N LEU A 81 -1.98 5.13 -11.02
CA LEU A 81 -1.76 6.15 -10.00
C LEU A 81 -1.71 5.56 -8.60
N LYS A 82 -0.91 6.18 -7.74
CA LYS A 82 -0.78 5.87 -6.31
C LYS A 82 -1.39 6.99 -5.48
N GLN A 83 -1.75 6.66 -4.24
CA GLN A 83 -2.27 7.66 -3.31
C GLN A 83 -1.28 8.83 -3.16
N GLY A 84 -1.76 10.06 -3.40
CA GLY A 84 -0.93 11.28 -3.45
C GLY A 84 -0.66 11.79 -4.87
N ASP A 85 -0.79 10.94 -5.90
CA ASP A 85 -0.70 11.39 -7.29
C ASP A 85 -1.92 12.24 -7.67
N THR A 86 -1.73 13.19 -8.58
CA THR A 86 -2.81 14.02 -9.12
C THR A 86 -3.30 13.45 -10.45
N PRO A 87 -4.59 13.08 -10.58
CA PRO A 87 -5.15 12.62 -11.85
C PRO A 87 -5.05 13.67 -12.95
N LYS A 88 -4.78 13.21 -14.16
CA LYS A 88 -4.74 14.00 -15.40
C LYS A 88 -5.46 13.28 -16.54
N GLU A 89 -5.79 14.02 -17.58
CA GLU A 89 -6.37 13.45 -18.79
C GLU A 89 -5.46 12.35 -19.37
N GLY A 90 -6.08 11.25 -19.79
CA GLY A 90 -5.40 10.02 -20.23
C GLY A 90 -5.26 8.94 -19.15
N ASP A 91 -5.39 9.30 -17.87
CA ASP A 91 -5.31 8.31 -16.78
C ASP A 91 -6.51 7.37 -16.78
N LYS A 92 -6.30 6.12 -16.35
CA LYS A 92 -7.32 5.07 -16.39
C LYS A 92 -7.88 4.76 -15.02
N ALA A 93 -9.21 4.68 -14.89
CA ALA A 93 -9.88 4.32 -13.64
C ALA A 93 -11.03 3.32 -13.82
N LYS A 94 -11.32 2.59 -12.75
CA LYS A 94 -12.45 1.66 -12.65
C LYS A 94 -13.35 2.01 -11.48
N VAL A 95 -14.63 1.67 -11.60
CA VAL A 95 -15.58 1.67 -10.48
C VAL A 95 -15.92 0.21 -10.18
N GLY A 96 -15.41 -0.29 -9.05
CA GLY A 96 -15.43 -1.73 -8.76
C GLY A 96 -14.72 -2.53 -9.87
N ASN A 97 -15.43 -3.45 -10.51
CA ASN A 97 -14.91 -4.29 -11.60
C ASN A 97 -15.19 -3.74 -13.01
N LYS A 98 -15.88 -2.60 -13.14
CA LYS A 98 -16.25 -2.00 -14.43
C LYS A 98 -15.35 -0.82 -14.76
N ASN A 99 -15.16 -0.56 -16.05
CA ASN A 99 -14.49 0.66 -16.50
C ASN A 99 -15.29 1.89 -16.04
N ALA A 100 -14.61 2.93 -15.57
CA ALA A 100 -15.27 4.20 -15.30
C ALA A 100 -15.82 4.77 -16.62
N GLN A 101 -17.07 5.26 -16.58
CA GLN A 101 -17.76 5.83 -17.73
C GLN A 101 -18.71 6.93 -17.24
N GLY A 102 -18.69 8.07 -17.93
CA GLY A 102 -19.53 9.23 -17.59
C GLY A 102 -18.84 10.20 -16.63
N GLU A 103 -19.60 11.17 -16.15
CA GLU A 103 -19.13 12.19 -15.22
C GLU A 103 -19.28 11.73 -13.76
N PHE A 104 -18.22 11.92 -12.98
CA PHE A 104 -18.16 11.66 -11.55
C PHE A 104 -17.80 12.94 -10.81
N LYS A 105 -18.69 13.35 -9.90
CA LYS A 105 -18.44 14.51 -9.05
C LYS A 105 -17.52 14.10 -7.90
N ILE A 106 -16.34 14.70 -7.85
CA ILE A 106 -15.31 14.41 -6.83
C ILE A 106 -15.51 15.29 -5.60
N SER A 107 -15.83 16.57 -5.82
CA SER A 107 -16.20 17.54 -4.79
C SER A 107 -17.23 18.52 -5.35
N GLU A 108 -17.65 19.52 -4.57
CA GLU A 108 -18.52 20.59 -5.07
C GLU A 108 -17.90 21.36 -6.25
N GLU A 109 -16.57 21.42 -6.29
CA GLU A 109 -15.79 22.22 -7.24
C GLU A 109 -15.04 21.38 -8.29
N LEU A 110 -15.13 20.05 -8.25
CA LEU A 110 -14.34 19.17 -9.10
C LEU A 110 -15.17 18.00 -9.64
N SER A 111 -15.17 17.83 -10.96
CA SER A 111 -15.75 16.69 -11.66
C SER A 111 -14.74 16.05 -12.62
N TYR A 112 -14.81 14.72 -12.74
CA TYR A 112 -14.03 13.92 -13.67
C TYR A 112 -14.93 13.20 -14.67
N THR A 113 -14.66 13.34 -15.96
CA THR A 113 -15.41 12.64 -17.02
C THR A 113 -14.56 11.55 -17.63
N PHE A 114 -15.10 10.33 -17.69
CA PHE A 114 -14.41 9.17 -18.25
C PHE A 114 -15.11 8.64 -19.51
N ASP A 115 -14.32 8.25 -20.50
CA ASP A 115 -14.75 7.42 -21.63
C ASP A 115 -13.94 6.13 -21.69
N LYS A 116 -14.64 4.98 -21.64
CA LYS A 116 -14.06 3.63 -21.67
C LYS A 116 -12.85 3.47 -20.74
N SER A 117 -12.97 3.90 -19.48
CA SER A 117 -11.92 3.92 -18.45
C SER A 117 -10.99 5.13 -18.46
N VAL A 118 -10.86 5.86 -19.57
CA VAL A 118 -9.90 6.95 -19.72
C VAL A 118 -10.50 8.26 -19.23
N LEU A 119 -9.81 8.96 -18.34
CA LEU A 119 -10.16 10.32 -17.91
C LEU A 119 -9.98 11.27 -19.11
N THR A 120 -11.08 11.81 -19.63
CA THR A 120 -11.05 12.68 -20.81
C THR A 120 -11.14 14.15 -20.44
N THR A 121 -11.73 14.48 -19.29
CA THR A 121 -11.98 15.87 -18.90
C THR A 121 -11.96 16.02 -17.39
N ILE A 122 -11.30 17.09 -16.93
CA ILE A 122 -11.31 17.54 -15.54
C ILE A 122 -11.97 18.92 -15.48
N THR A 123 -13.19 18.97 -14.96
CA THR A 123 -13.92 20.23 -14.79
C THR A 123 -13.66 20.76 -13.38
N LYS A 124 -13.23 22.02 -13.29
CA LYS A 124 -13.11 22.75 -12.03
C LYS A 124 -14.11 23.90 -12.03
N ALA A 125 -14.99 23.95 -11.01
CA ALA A 125 -15.80 25.14 -10.80
C ALA A 125 -14.86 26.31 -10.45
N LYS A 126 -15.19 27.49 -10.97
CA LYS A 126 -14.42 28.71 -10.82
C LYS A 126 -14.90 29.52 -9.63
#